data_AF-A0A067F2F4-F1
#
_entry.id   AF-A0A067F2F4-F1
#
_cell.length_a   1.000
_cell.length_b   1.000
_cell.length_c   1.000
_cell.angle_alpha   90.00
_cell.angle_beta   90.00
_cell.angle_gamma   90.00
#
_symmetry.space_group_name_H-M   'P 1'
#
loop_
_entity.id
_entity.type
_entity.pdbx_description
1 polymer ?
#
loop_
_entity_poly.entity_id
_entity_poly.type
_entity_poly.pdbx_seq_one_letter_code
_entity_poly.pdbx_strand_id
1 'polypeptide(L)'
;GTNLHFREARVFLAVMKDLLTVKGMINAQNAILSGCSAGGFASILYCDNFRALFPVGTRVKCLADAGFFINVKDISDASHIEEFFAQVVATHGSIKHLPASCTKRLNPAGLCFFPQYVAGQVITPLFIINSAYDRWQISHILVPDDADPNSSWESCKNMLTLSAANFARVQFLNALAGLGNSSSRGMFIDSCYIHCQTVYQETWLRADSPVLDKTSIAKA
;
A
#
# COMPACT_ATOMS: atom_id res chain seq x y z
N GLY A 1 28.43 -11.51 13.12
CA GLY A 1 28.13 -10.36 12.26
C GLY A 1 26.83 -9.76 12.73
N THR A 2 26.82 -8.47 13.08
CA THR A 2 25.71 -7.83 13.83
C THR A 2 25.24 -6.49 13.25
N ASN A 3 25.72 -6.08 12.07
CA ASN A 3 25.34 -4.80 11.48
C ASN A 3 24.29 -5.00 10.38
N LEU A 4 23.02 -4.86 10.75
CA LEU A 4 21.93 -4.69 9.79
C LEU A 4 22.01 -3.29 9.18
N HIS A 5 21.76 -3.17 7.86
CA HIS A 5 21.77 -1.90 7.15
C HIS A 5 20.46 -1.67 6.41
N PHE A 6 19.67 -0.70 6.88
CA PHE A 6 18.45 -0.26 6.21
C PHE A 6 18.79 0.82 5.18
N ARG A 7 18.74 0.48 3.89
CA ARG A 7 19.24 1.33 2.79
C ARG A 7 18.21 1.60 1.69
N GLU A 8 16.94 1.33 1.92
CA GLU A 8 15.87 1.45 0.91
C GLU A 8 15.90 2.81 0.18
N ALA A 9 15.80 3.94 0.89
CA ALA A 9 15.93 5.27 0.29
C ALA A 9 17.24 5.48 -0.51
N ARG A 10 18.37 4.92 -0.05
CA ARG A 10 19.66 5.03 -0.76
C ARG A 10 19.67 4.20 -2.04
N VAL A 11 19.12 2.99 -1.99
CA VAL A 11 18.98 2.10 -3.15
C VAL A 11 18.05 2.72 -4.18
N PHE A 12 16.89 3.24 -3.74
CA PHE A 12 15.95 3.93 -4.61
C PHE A 12 16.62 5.09 -5.37
N LEU A 13 17.31 5.99 -4.66
CA LEU A 13 18.01 7.12 -5.28
C LEU A 13 19.11 6.68 -6.25
N ALA A 14 19.87 5.62 -5.91
CA ALA A 14 20.92 5.10 -6.78
C ALA A 14 20.35 4.51 -8.08
N VAL A 15 19.30 3.69 -7.97
CA VAL A 15 18.60 3.10 -9.13
C VAL A 15 17.98 4.19 -9.99
N MET A 16 17.28 5.15 -9.39
CA MET A 16 16.67 6.25 -10.12
C MET A 16 17.70 7.11 -10.85
N LYS A 17 18.85 7.39 -10.22
CA LYS A 17 19.94 8.12 -10.86
C LYS A 17 20.44 7.39 -12.11
N ASP A 18 20.73 6.08 -12.00
CA ASP A 18 21.16 5.29 -13.17
C ASP A 18 20.12 5.29 -14.29
N LEU A 19 18.86 4.99 -13.95
CA LEU A 19 17.78 4.95 -14.93
C LEU A 19 17.60 6.30 -15.64
N LEU A 20 17.60 7.40 -14.89
CA LEU A 20 17.39 8.75 -15.44
C LEU A 20 18.58 9.18 -16.31
N THR A 21 19.81 9.08 -15.79
CA THR A 21 20.98 9.71 -16.43
C THR A 21 21.73 8.79 -17.37
N VAL A 22 21.75 7.49 -17.11
CA VAL A 22 22.52 6.50 -17.89
C VAL A 22 21.60 5.78 -18.88
N LYS A 23 20.41 5.36 -18.44
CA LYS A 23 19.46 4.62 -19.30
C LYS A 23 18.51 5.52 -20.07
N GLY A 24 18.61 6.84 -19.91
CA GLY A 24 17.84 7.83 -20.67
C GLY A 24 16.38 7.97 -20.25
N MET A 25 15.99 7.43 -19.08
CA MET A 25 14.62 7.52 -18.57
C MET A 25 14.20 8.97 -18.29
N ILE A 26 15.14 9.91 -18.17
CA ILE A 26 14.85 11.35 -18.06
C ILE A 26 14.02 11.89 -19.25
N ASN A 27 14.11 11.25 -20.41
CA ASN A 27 13.40 11.63 -21.63
C ASN A 27 12.05 10.91 -21.79
N ALA A 28 11.61 10.14 -20.80
CA ALA A 28 10.35 9.41 -20.87
C ALA A 28 9.17 10.37 -20.96
N GLN A 29 8.24 10.08 -21.87
CA GLN A 29 6.96 10.80 -21.95
C GLN A 29 6.00 10.38 -20.82
N ASN A 30 6.06 9.10 -20.43
CA ASN A 30 5.27 8.53 -19.34
C ASN A 30 6.20 7.75 -18.42
N ALA A 31 6.01 7.87 -17.11
CA ALA A 31 6.70 7.06 -16.11
C ALA A 31 5.71 6.60 -15.05
N ILE A 32 5.80 5.34 -14.63
CA ILE A 32 4.94 4.75 -13.60
C ILE A 32 5.83 4.19 -12.50
N LEU A 33 5.57 4.59 -11.26
CA LEU A 33 6.11 3.90 -10.08
C LEU A 33 5.06 2.89 -9.61
N SER A 34 5.44 1.61 -9.57
CA SER A 34 4.54 0.54 -9.17
C SER A 34 5.23 -0.49 -8.29
N GLY A 35 4.44 -1.14 -7.45
CA GLY A 35 4.85 -2.33 -6.72
C GLY A 35 3.67 -3.02 -6.06
N CYS A 36 3.92 -4.22 -5.56
CA CYS A 36 2.96 -4.94 -4.72
C CYS A 36 3.38 -4.92 -3.23
N SER A 37 2.41 -4.94 -2.32
CA SER A 37 2.61 -5.17 -0.89
C SER A 37 3.45 -4.04 -0.29
N ALA A 38 4.56 -4.35 0.37
CA ALA A 38 5.55 -3.35 0.78
C ALA A 38 6.00 -2.41 -0.36
N GLY A 39 6.09 -2.92 -1.60
CA GLY A 39 6.41 -2.11 -2.78
C GLY A 39 5.24 -1.23 -3.25
N GLY A 40 4.00 -1.69 -3.10
CA GLY A 40 2.80 -0.90 -3.38
C GLY A 40 2.62 0.21 -2.35
N PHE A 41 2.83 -0.14 -1.09
CA PHE A 41 2.95 0.80 0.03
C PHE A 41 4.02 1.87 -0.23
N ALA A 42 5.22 1.46 -0.63
CA ALA A 42 6.30 2.39 -0.96
C ALA A 42 5.92 3.27 -2.17
N SER A 43 5.20 2.72 -3.15
CA SER A 43 4.71 3.49 -4.30
C SER A 43 3.75 4.60 -3.90
N ILE A 44 2.97 4.44 -2.82
CA ILE A 44 2.16 5.52 -2.24
C ILE A 44 3.05 6.57 -1.59
N LEU A 45 3.97 6.15 -0.71
CA LEU A 45 4.80 7.07 0.07
C LEU A 45 5.78 7.89 -0.79
N TYR A 46 6.37 7.27 -1.81
CA TYR A 46 7.37 7.90 -2.69
C TYR A 46 6.77 8.54 -3.93
N CYS A 47 5.44 8.51 -4.12
CA CYS A 47 4.85 8.90 -5.40
C CYS A 47 5.24 10.32 -5.85
N ASP A 48 5.11 11.30 -4.95
CA ASP A 48 5.47 12.68 -5.23
C ASP A 48 7.00 12.88 -5.33
N ASN A 49 7.78 12.13 -4.55
CA ASN A 49 9.24 12.11 -4.67
C ASN A 49 9.68 11.59 -6.03
N PHE A 50 9.03 10.53 -6.55
CA PHE A 50 9.29 9.99 -7.87
C PHE A 50 8.92 10.98 -8.97
N ARG A 51 7.75 11.61 -8.88
CA ARG A 51 7.34 12.70 -9.79
C ARG A 51 8.37 13.81 -9.86
N ALA A 52 8.93 14.21 -8.72
CA ALA A 52 9.89 15.31 -8.64
C ALA A 52 11.22 15.03 -9.36
N LEU A 53 11.52 13.77 -9.71
CA LEU A 53 12.74 13.40 -10.43
C LEU A 53 12.64 13.62 -11.95
N PHE A 54 11.43 13.88 -12.48
CA PHE A 54 11.20 14.03 -13.91
C PHE A 54 10.89 15.48 -14.30
N PRO A 55 11.18 15.88 -15.56
CA PRO A 55 10.78 17.17 -16.10
C PRO A 55 9.28 17.44 -15.96
N VAL A 56 8.90 18.73 -16.02
CA VAL A 56 7.48 19.14 -15.90
C VAL A 56 6.60 18.49 -16.98
N GLY A 57 7.15 18.28 -18.19
CA GLY A 57 6.42 17.68 -19.32
C GLY A 57 6.20 16.17 -19.24
N THR A 58 6.87 15.44 -18.34
CA THR A 58 6.68 13.99 -18.20
C THR A 58 5.40 13.69 -17.44
N ARG A 59 4.57 12.79 -17.98
CA ARG A 59 3.38 12.28 -17.30
C ARG A 59 3.79 11.17 -16.33
N VAL A 60 3.76 11.48 -15.05
CA VAL A 60 4.07 10.52 -14.00
C VAL A 60 2.79 10.09 -13.29
N LYS A 61 2.68 8.79 -13.02
CA LYS A 61 1.61 8.19 -12.21
C LYS A 61 2.21 7.17 -11.25
N CYS A 62 1.45 6.79 -10.23
CA CYS A 62 1.81 5.71 -9.32
C CYS A 62 0.69 4.68 -9.25
N LEU A 63 1.08 3.42 -9.10
CA LEU A 63 0.19 2.28 -8.99
C LEU A 63 0.56 1.49 -7.74
N ALA A 64 -0.36 1.43 -6.78
CA ALA A 64 -0.15 0.71 -5.53
C ALA A 64 -1.02 -0.54 -5.52
N ASP A 65 -0.41 -1.70 -5.71
CA ASP A 65 -1.07 -3.00 -5.62
C ASP A 65 -0.90 -3.59 -4.21
N ALA A 66 -2.01 -3.98 -3.58
CA ALA A 66 -2.05 -4.55 -2.24
C ALA A 66 -1.23 -3.75 -1.19
N GLY A 67 -1.14 -2.43 -1.40
CA GLY A 67 -0.23 -1.56 -0.65
C GLY A 67 -0.93 -0.66 0.36
N PHE A 68 -2.27 -0.62 0.34
CA PHE A 68 -3.07 0.18 1.26
C PHE A 68 -3.33 -0.56 2.58
N PHE A 69 -2.38 -0.49 3.51
CA PHE A 69 -2.55 -1.04 4.86
C PHE A 69 -3.34 -0.06 5.75
N ILE A 70 -4.27 -0.59 6.54
CA ILE A 70 -5.13 0.21 7.42
C ILE A 70 -4.65 0.16 8.88
N ASN A 71 -4.81 1.27 9.59
CA ASN A 71 -4.64 1.33 11.03
C ASN A 71 -5.96 0.92 11.70
N VAL A 72 -6.00 -0.28 12.25
CA VAL A 72 -7.19 -0.89 12.85
C VAL A 72 -6.78 -1.78 14.01
N LYS A 73 -7.69 -1.98 14.95
CA LYS A 73 -7.51 -2.94 16.03
C LYS A 73 -7.71 -4.38 15.54
N ASP A 74 -6.97 -5.30 16.12
CA ASP A 74 -7.10 -6.73 15.86
C ASP A 74 -8.31 -7.37 16.59
N ILE A 75 -8.49 -8.68 16.43
CA ILE A 75 -9.56 -9.46 17.09
C ILE A 75 -9.53 -9.44 18.62
N SER A 76 -8.42 -9.00 19.22
CA SER A 76 -8.27 -8.83 20.67
C SER A 76 -8.49 -7.38 21.14
N ASP A 77 -8.92 -6.49 20.23
CA ASP A 77 -9.09 -5.04 20.44
C ASP A 77 -7.75 -4.31 20.72
N ALA A 78 -6.62 -4.91 20.35
CA ALA A 78 -5.28 -4.33 20.48
C ALA A 78 -4.83 -3.61 19.20
N SER A 79 -3.98 -2.59 19.34
CA SER A 79 -3.46 -1.79 18.21
C SER A 79 -2.16 -2.37 17.65
N HIS A 80 -2.13 -3.69 17.44
CA HIS A 80 -0.91 -4.43 17.10
C HIS A 80 -0.20 -3.88 15.84
N ILE A 81 -0.94 -3.56 14.78
CA ILE A 81 -0.34 -3.01 13.56
C ILE A 81 0.24 -1.60 13.77
N GLU A 82 -0.35 -0.79 14.64
CA GLU A 82 0.16 0.53 14.98
C GLU A 82 1.52 0.41 15.67
N GLU A 83 1.62 -0.51 16.64
CA GLU A 83 2.87 -0.81 17.35
C GLU A 83 3.93 -1.37 16.39
N PHE A 84 3.55 -2.31 15.53
CA PHE A 84 4.44 -2.87 14.52
C PHE A 84 4.99 -1.78 13.59
N PHE A 85 4.14 -0.91 13.06
CA PHE A 85 4.59 0.20 12.20
C PHE A 85 5.40 1.24 12.96
N ALA A 86 5.11 1.51 14.24
CA ALA A 86 5.93 2.36 15.08
C ALA A 86 7.37 1.80 15.23
N GLN A 87 7.50 0.48 15.42
CA GLN A 87 8.80 -0.20 15.48
C GLN A 87 9.53 -0.14 14.13
N VAL A 88 8.84 -0.32 13.01
CA VAL A 88 9.43 -0.17 11.66
C VAL A 88 9.94 1.26 11.46
N VAL A 89 9.12 2.25 11.80
CA VAL A 89 9.48 3.67 11.69
C VAL A 89 10.71 4.00 12.54
N ALA A 90 10.77 3.50 13.78
CA ALA A 90 11.92 3.69 14.67
C ALA A 90 13.19 3.01 14.12
N THR A 91 13.07 1.75 13.70
CA THR A 91 14.17 0.93 13.18
C THR A 91 14.80 1.54 11.93
N HIS A 92 13.97 2.07 11.02
CA HIS A 92 14.43 2.66 9.76
C HIS A 92 14.73 4.17 9.87
N GLY A 93 14.33 4.82 10.97
CA GLY A 93 14.37 6.27 11.10
C GLY A 93 13.52 6.98 10.04
N SER A 94 12.36 6.39 9.69
CA SER A 94 11.55 6.80 8.54
C SER A 94 10.80 8.12 8.75
N ILE A 95 10.63 8.60 9.99
CA ILE A 95 9.88 9.83 10.31
C ILE A 95 10.32 11.02 9.43
N LYS A 96 11.62 11.16 9.20
CA LYS A 96 12.21 12.26 8.41
C LYS A 96 11.85 12.23 6.91
N HIS A 97 11.32 11.10 6.44
CA HIS A 97 10.92 10.90 5.04
C HIS A 97 9.39 10.92 4.87
N LEU A 98 8.63 11.09 5.95
CA LEU A 98 7.17 11.18 5.89
C LEU A 98 6.71 12.60 5.57
N PRO A 99 5.53 12.77 4.94
CA PRO A 99 5.01 14.09 4.58
C PRO A 99 4.84 15.00 5.80
N ALA A 100 5.48 16.17 5.76
CA ALA A 100 5.40 17.16 6.85
C ALA A 100 3.96 17.65 7.11
N SER A 101 3.13 17.69 6.06
CA SER A 101 1.70 18.00 6.15
C SER A 101 0.92 16.98 6.98
N CYS A 102 1.37 15.73 7.03
CA CYS A 102 0.80 14.69 7.86
C CYS A 102 1.40 14.72 9.27
N THR A 103 2.74 14.71 9.39
CA THR A 103 3.43 14.54 10.68
C THR A 103 3.21 15.71 11.64
N LYS A 104 2.87 16.90 11.13
CA LYS A 104 2.46 18.05 11.96
C LYS A 104 1.03 17.95 12.49
N ARG A 105 0.18 17.15 11.85
CA ARG A 105 -1.25 17.02 12.17
C ARG A 105 -1.55 15.84 13.09
N LEU A 106 -0.81 14.74 12.93
CA LEU A 106 -1.03 13.51 13.69
C LEU A 106 -0.01 13.34 14.81
N ASN A 107 -0.47 12.81 15.93
CA ASN A 107 0.34 12.43 17.07
C ASN A 107 -0.05 10.99 17.51
N PRO A 108 0.88 10.02 17.50
CA PRO A 108 2.29 10.14 17.14
C PRO A 108 2.49 10.39 15.64
N ALA A 109 3.56 11.12 15.29
CA ALA A 109 3.92 11.41 13.90
C ALA A 109 4.15 10.15 13.05
N GLY A 110 4.52 9.04 13.70
CA GLY A 110 4.69 7.72 13.07
C GLY A 110 3.42 7.17 12.42
N LEU A 111 2.23 7.63 12.82
CA LEU A 111 0.97 7.28 12.15
C LEU A 111 1.01 7.60 10.66
N CYS A 112 1.72 8.65 10.25
CA CYS A 112 1.87 9.02 8.84
C CYS A 112 2.63 7.98 7.99
N PHE A 113 3.13 6.90 8.59
CA PHE A 113 3.61 5.74 7.84
C PHE A 113 2.45 4.97 7.20
N PHE A 114 1.24 4.98 7.77
CA PHE A 114 0.08 4.31 7.18
C PHE A 114 -0.45 5.05 5.95
N PRO A 115 -0.69 4.34 4.83
CA PRO A 115 -1.33 4.87 3.63
C PRO A 115 -2.67 5.56 3.92
N GLN A 116 -3.42 5.04 4.90
CA GLN A 116 -4.69 5.61 5.37
C GLN A 116 -4.62 7.11 5.67
N TYR A 117 -3.48 7.62 6.17
CA TYR A 117 -3.35 9.02 6.55
C TYR A 117 -2.63 9.91 5.53
N VAL A 118 -1.91 9.32 4.57
CA VAL A 118 -1.07 10.05 3.61
C VAL A 118 -1.52 9.94 2.16
N ALA A 119 -2.19 8.86 1.76
CA ALA A 119 -2.66 8.68 0.37
C ALA A 119 -3.65 9.80 -0.03
N GLY A 120 -4.36 10.38 0.95
CA GLY A 120 -5.22 11.55 0.80
C GLY A 120 -4.49 12.80 0.28
N GLN A 121 -3.19 12.91 0.57
CA GLN A 121 -2.36 14.10 0.36
C GLN A 121 -1.41 13.97 -0.84
N VAL A 122 -1.36 12.79 -1.48
CA VAL A 122 -0.54 12.55 -2.67
C VAL A 122 -1.07 13.39 -3.82
N ILE A 123 -0.20 14.20 -4.41
CA ILE A 123 -0.57 15.15 -5.47
C ILE A 123 -0.53 14.46 -6.84
N THR A 124 0.51 13.65 -7.06
CA THR A 124 0.72 12.90 -8.29
C THR A 124 -0.41 11.87 -8.48
N PRO A 125 -0.91 11.66 -9.72
CA PRO A 125 -2.00 10.71 -9.93
C PRO A 125 -1.67 9.32 -9.39
N LEU A 126 -2.52 8.83 -8.49
CA LEU A 126 -2.35 7.57 -7.77
C LEU A 126 -3.50 6.63 -8.10
N PHE A 127 -3.18 5.40 -8.46
CA PHE A 127 -4.15 4.34 -8.68
C PHE A 127 -3.94 3.23 -7.65
N ILE A 128 -4.97 2.94 -6.84
CA ILE A 128 -4.91 1.94 -5.77
C ILE A 128 -5.61 0.67 -6.24
N ILE A 129 -4.90 -0.45 -6.25
CA ILE A 129 -5.46 -1.78 -6.49
C ILE A 129 -5.34 -2.53 -5.17
N ASN A 130 -6.46 -2.92 -4.59
CA ASN A 130 -6.45 -3.64 -3.33
C ASN A 130 -7.69 -4.52 -3.25
N SER A 131 -7.55 -5.73 -2.71
CA SER A 131 -8.73 -6.49 -2.33
C SER A 131 -9.29 -5.95 -1.00
N ALA A 132 -10.62 -5.88 -0.89
CA ALA A 132 -11.31 -5.66 0.38
C ALA A 132 -11.11 -6.81 1.39
N TYR A 133 -10.63 -7.96 0.92
CA TYR A 133 -10.26 -9.13 1.71
C TYR A 133 -8.78 -9.48 1.49
N ASP A 134 -7.92 -8.47 1.50
CA ASP A 134 -6.48 -8.70 1.34
C ASP A 134 -5.98 -9.76 2.33
N ARG A 135 -5.48 -10.87 1.78
CA ARG A 135 -5.09 -12.04 2.57
C ARG A 135 -4.02 -11.71 3.59
N TRP A 136 -3.04 -10.90 3.21
CA TRP A 136 -1.94 -10.56 4.11
C TRP A 136 -2.42 -9.69 5.27
N GLN A 137 -3.22 -8.67 4.97
CA GLN A 137 -3.81 -7.79 5.98
C GLN A 137 -4.70 -8.56 6.95
N ILE A 138 -5.52 -9.50 6.48
CA ILE A 138 -6.33 -10.33 7.38
C ILE A 138 -5.42 -11.15 8.31
N SER A 139 -4.42 -11.84 7.78
CA SER A 139 -3.56 -12.73 8.57
C SER A 139 -2.58 -12.03 9.50
N HIS A 140 -2.19 -10.77 9.24
CA HIS A 140 -1.13 -10.10 10.01
C HIS A 140 -1.57 -8.81 10.71
N ILE A 141 -2.71 -8.23 10.30
CA ILE A 141 -3.26 -7.02 10.92
C ILE A 141 -4.49 -7.34 11.75
N LEU A 142 -5.47 -8.06 11.18
CA LEU A 142 -6.73 -8.33 11.88
C LEU A 142 -6.61 -9.53 12.83
N VAL A 143 -5.93 -10.58 12.39
CA VAL A 143 -5.77 -11.84 13.14
C VAL A 143 -4.29 -12.19 13.24
N PRO A 144 -3.42 -11.34 13.82
CA PRO A 144 -2.02 -11.71 14.02
C PRO A 144 -1.91 -12.94 14.94
N ASP A 145 -0.83 -13.73 14.79
CA ASP A 145 -0.64 -14.96 15.57
C ASP A 145 -0.67 -14.71 17.09
N ASP A 146 -0.11 -13.59 17.55
CA ASP A 146 -0.10 -13.20 18.96
C ASP A 146 -1.50 -12.93 19.53
N ALA A 147 -2.46 -12.53 18.69
CA ALA A 147 -3.86 -12.29 19.07
C ALA A 147 -4.73 -13.56 18.97
N ASP A 148 -4.24 -14.64 18.36
CA ASP A 148 -4.94 -15.93 18.21
C ASP A 148 -4.08 -17.13 18.68
N PRO A 149 -3.64 -17.17 19.95
CA PRO A 149 -2.72 -18.20 20.44
C PRO A 149 -3.30 -19.62 20.41
N ASN A 150 -4.63 -19.74 20.37
CA ASN A 150 -5.34 -21.03 20.32
C ASN A 150 -5.80 -21.39 18.90
N SER A 151 -5.41 -20.62 17.88
CA SER A 151 -5.79 -20.86 16.48
C SER A 151 -7.31 -20.94 16.25
N SER A 152 -8.09 -20.21 17.07
CA SER A 152 -9.56 -20.18 16.99
C SER A 152 -10.04 -19.46 15.72
N TRP A 153 -9.19 -18.62 15.14
CA TRP A 153 -9.42 -17.88 13.91
C TRP A 153 -8.61 -18.41 12.72
N GLU A 154 -8.03 -19.61 12.83
CA GLU A 154 -7.27 -20.24 11.74
C GLU A 154 -8.13 -20.41 10.47
N SER A 155 -9.42 -20.68 10.67
CA SER A 155 -10.39 -20.69 9.57
C SER A 155 -10.38 -19.34 8.85
N CYS A 156 -10.45 -18.19 9.55
CA CYS A 156 -10.39 -16.87 8.93
C CYS A 156 -9.12 -16.64 8.08
N LYS A 157 -7.96 -17.16 8.52
CA LYS A 157 -6.68 -17.02 7.81
C LYS A 157 -6.60 -17.89 6.55
N ASN A 158 -7.22 -19.06 6.55
CA ASN A 158 -7.13 -20.02 5.44
C ASN A 158 -8.36 -20.05 4.53
N MET A 159 -9.52 -19.77 5.10
CA MET A 159 -10.85 -19.81 4.51
C MET A 159 -11.69 -18.67 5.09
N LEU A 160 -11.80 -17.57 4.34
CA LEU A 160 -12.50 -16.38 4.79
C LEU A 160 -13.94 -16.70 5.24
N THR A 161 -14.17 -16.78 6.56
CA THR A 161 -15.51 -17.02 7.12
C THR A 161 -16.37 -15.79 6.91
N LEU A 162 -17.69 -15.95 6.80
CA LEU A 162 -18.57 -14.84 6.44
C LEU A 162 -18.52 -13.68 7.44
N SER A 163 -18.41 -13.97 8.74
CA SER A 163 -18.31 -12.96 9.79
C SER A 163 -16.99 -12.18 9.70
N ALA A 164 -15.87 -12.88 9.52
CA ALA A 164 -14.57 -12.25 9.39
C ALA A 164 -14.41 -11.49 8.07
N ALA A 165 -14.98 -12.01 6.98
CA ALA A 165 -15.09 -11.31 5.69
C ALA A 165 -15.75 -9.94 5.90
N ASN A 166 -16.96 -9.94 6.47
CA ASN A 166 -17.72 -8.72 6.67
C ASN A 166 -16.97 -7.72 7.56
N PHE A 167 -16.35 -8.19 8.64
CA PHE A 167 -15.54 -7.34 9.49
C PHE A 167 -14.36 -6.72 8.74
N ALA A 168 -13.54 -7.52 8.07
CA ALA A 168 -12.37 -7.06 7.32
C ALA A 168 -12.75 -6.03 6.24
N ARG A 169 -13.81 -6.34 5.46
CA ARG A 169 -14.32 -5.45 4.41
C ARG A 169 -14.79 -4.13 4.97
N VAL A 170 -15.58 -4.12 6.05
CA VAL A 170 -16.12 -2.89 6.62
C VAL A 170 -14.97 -1.99 7.11
N GLN A 171 -14.00 -2.55 7.83
CA GLN A 171 -12.84 -1.77 8.30
C GLN A 171 -12.04 -1.19 7.13
N PHE A 172 -11.78 -2.00 6.11
CA PHE A 172 -11.03 -1.58 4.94
C PHE A 172 -11.76 -0.48 4.13
N LEU A 173 -13.04 -0.67 3.84
CA LEU A 173 -13.82 0.30 3.09
C LEU A 173 -14.01 1.62 3.85
N ASN A 174 -14.15 1.58 5.19
CA ASN A 174 -14.21 2.78 6.01
C ASN A 174 -12.89 3.56 5.96
N ALA A 175 -11.75 2.87 6.04
CA ALA A 175 -10.43 3.51 5.91
C ALA A 175 -10.23 4.16 4.53
N LEU A 176 -10.66 3.47 3.46
CA LEU A 176 -10.63 4.03 2.10
C LEU A 176 -11.57 5.23 1.93
N ALA A 177 -12.78 5.17 2.50
CA ALA A 177 -13.73 6.28 2.46
C ALA A 177 -13.15 7.55 3.09
N GLY A 178 -12.30 7.40 4.12
CA GLY A 178 -11.56 8.49 4.74
C GLY A 178 -10.62 9.25 3.81
N LEU A 179 -10.25 8.69 2.65
CA LEU A 179 -9.46 9.40 1.65
C LEU A 179 -10.26 10.49 0.92
N GLY A 180 -11.59 10.35 0.89
CA GLY A 180 -12.49 11.22 0.13
C GLY A 180 -12.34 11.09 -1.39
N ASN A 181 -13.20 11.82 -2.10
CA ASN A 181 -13.20 11.85 -3.56
C ASN A 181 -12.02 12.68 -4.09
N SER A 182 -11.41 12.22 -5.18
CA SER A 182 -10.36 12.96 -5.89
C SER A 182 -10.40 12.64 -7.38
N SER A 183 -10.20 13.65 -8.23
CA SER A 183 -10.04 13.47 -9.67
C SER A 183 -8.67 12.93 -10.06
N SER A 184 -7.68 12.96 -9.15
CA SER A 184 -6.33 12.44 -9.38
C SER A 184 -6.11 11.06 -8.77
N ARG A 185 -7.09 10.51 -8.05
CA ARG A 185 -6.99 9.19 -7.41
C ARG A 185 -8.03 8.22 -7.96
N GLY A 186 -7.55 7.15 -8.59
CA GLY A 186 -8.35 6.01 -9.03
C GLY A 186 -8.24 4.84 -8.05
N MET A 187 -9.24 3.97 -8.02
CA MET A 187 -9.21 2.76 -7.21
C MET A 187 -9.87 1.58 -7.94
N PHE A 188 -9.29 0.40 -7.81
CA PHE A 188 -9.88 -0.89 -8.18
C PHE A 188 -9.93 -1.76 -6.92
N ILE A 189 -11.10 -1.83 -6.29
CA ILE A 189 -11.29 -2.51 -5.01
C ILE A 189 -12.21 -3.71 -5.17
N ASP A 190 -11.63 -4.88 -5.36
CA ASP A 190 -12.38 -6.12 -5.54
C ASP A 190 -12.64 -6.85 -4.21
N SER A 191 -13.23 -8.02 -4.34
CA SER A 191 -13.68 -8.87 -3.24
C SER A 191 -13.06 -10.26 -3.33
N CYS A 192 -11.87 -10.38 -3.92
CA CYS A 192 -11.13 -11.65 -4.03
C CYS A 192 -10.26 -11.87 -2.79
N TYR A 193 -10.21 -13.08 -2.23
CA TYR A 193 -9.28 -13.37 -1.12
C TYR A 193 -7.84 -13.55 -1.65
N ILE A 194 -7.12 -12.44 -1.84
CA ILE A 194 -5.83 -12.40 -2.54
C ILE A 194 -4.89 -11.34 -1.97
N HIS A 195 -3.60 -11.48 -2.23
CA HIS A 195 -2.58 -10.47 -1.99
C HIS A 195 -1.68 -10.39 -3.23
N CYS A 196 -1.44 -9.18 -3.75
CA CYS A 196 -0.86 -8.91 -5.07
C CYS A 196 -1.72 -9.38 -6.25
N GLN A 197 -2.12 -8.44 -7.11
CA GLN A 197 -2.98 -8.70 -8.26
C GLN A 197 -2.35 -8.31 -9.59
N THR A 198 -1.37 -7.41 -9.62
CA THR A 198 -0.76 -6.92 -10.86
C THR A 198 0.49 -7.70 -11.27
N VAL A 199 1.00 -8.56 -10.40
CA VAL A 199 2.22 -9.35 -10.63
C VAL A 199 1.94 -10.71 -11.26
N TYR A 200 0.69 -11.18 -11.19
CA TYR A 200 0.26 -12.48 -11.70
C TYR A 200 -0.56 -12.29 -12.97
N GLN A 201 -0.21 -13.01 -14.04
CA GLN A 201 -0.95 -12.94 -15.30
C GLN A 201 -2.39 -13.43 -15.14
N GLU A 202 -2.61 -14.29 -14.16
CA GLU A 202 -3.90 -14.89 -13.86
C GLU A 202 -4.92 -13.87 -13.41
N THR A 203 -4.50 -12.90 -12.62
CA THR A 203 -5.35 -11.81 -12.14
C THR A 203 -5.29 -10.59 -13.04
N TRP A 204 -4.22 -10.44 -13.82
CA TRP A 204 -4.06 -9.30 -14.72
C TRP A 204 -4.73 -9.50 -16.10
N LEU A 205 -4.45 -10.58 -16.83
CA LEU A 205 -4.86 -10.74 -18.25
C LEU A 205 -5.77 -11.92 -18.56
N ARG A 206 -5.93 -12.90 -17.67
CA ARG A 206 -6.78 -14.06 -18.01
C ARG A 206 -8.24 -13.66 -18.21
N ALA A 207 -8.95 -14.49 -18.98
CA ALA A 207 -10.38 -14.33 -19.24
C ALA A 207 -11.22 -14.39 -17.95
N ASP A 208 -10.74 -15.11 -16.92
CA ASP A 208 -11.32 -15.22 -15.59
C ASP A 208 -10.66 -14.29 -14.56
N SER A 209 -9.96 -13.25 -15.00
CA SER A 209 -9.43 -12.20 -14.11
C SER A 209 -10.55 -11.49 -13.34
N PRO A 210 -10.26 -10.93 -12.14
CA PRO A 210 -11.24 -10.16 -11.39
C PRO A 210 -11.82 -9.00 -12.22
N VAL A 211 -13.15 -8.84 -12.11
CA VAL A 211 -13.91 -7.82 -12.85
C VAL A 211 -14.74 -7.00 -11.87
N LEU A 212 -14.64 -5.68 -11.97
CA LEU A 212 -15.51 -4.72 -11.29
C LEU A 212 -16.26 -3.91 -12.33
N ASP A 213 -17.58 -3.89 -12.24
CA ASP A 213 -18.46 -3.21 -13.20
C ASP A 213 -18.06 -3.47 -14.67
N LYS A 214 -17.91 -4.76 -15.00
CA LYS A 214 -17.51 -5.24 -16.34
C LYS A 214 -16.14 -4.75 -16.83
N THR A 215 -15.30 -4.27 -15.92
CA THR A 215 -13.92 -3.82 -16.20
C THR A 215 -12.94 -4.70 -15.44
N SER A 216 -11.97 -5.31 -16.14
CA SER A 216 -10.88 -6.06 -15.53
C SER A 216 -9.80 -5.12 -14.99
N ILE A 217 -8.93 -5.63 -14.12
CA ILE A 217 -7.82 -4.86 -13.55
C ILE A 217 -6.95 -4.24 -14.64
N ALA A 218 -6.57 -5.01 -15.67
CA ALA A 218 -5.71 -4.51 -16.75
C ALA A 218 -6.37 -3.45 -17.66
N LYS A 219 -7.71 -3.37 -17.65
CA LYS A 219 -8.47 -2.39 -18.44
C LYS A 219 -8.72 -1.09 -17.69
N ALA A 220 -8.84 -1.15 -16.36
CA ALA A 220 -9.08 -0.02 -15.48
C ALA A 220 -7.88 0.96 -15.45
#